data_AF-Q3B1U3-F1
#
_entry.id   AF-Q3B1U3-F1
#
_cell.length_a   1.000
_cell.length_b   1.000
_cell.length_c   1.000
_cell.angle_alpha   90.00
_cell.angle_beta   90.00
_cell.angle_gamma   90.00
#
_symmetry.space_group_name_H-M   'P 1'
#
loop_
_entity.id
_entity.type
_entity.pdbx_description
1 polymer ?
#
loop_
_entity_poly.entity_id
_entity_poly.type
_entity_poly.pdbx_seq_one_letter_code
_entity_poly.pdbx_strand_id
1 'polypeptide(L)'
;MVLEEKKIAINSGLDVEARAELEGGQDPLAYWEAEGRYDSELLAVARMTSVVYSSAVQATLIQTVRNASVHDTAVLDALSMKVKEALVSEPDLPPYEQGYRLATWLREALGVVRHAPVDPETLLHGWNVEIREIELPTEADTLDAVAAWGEMHGPVVVLNTSTTSRNAHGFGRRATLAHEICHLLVDREGGLPMAEVLGGMTPSILEKRARAFAAEFLLPQAAAIEVLKAGSSVRETIGVVSDRFRVSREVAAWQIQNLPDLLSMPKSDQDEIARIVRDLFIRKES
;
A
#
# COMPACT_ATOMS: atom_id res chain seq x y z
N MET A 1 21.41 17.05 25.32
CA MET A 1 20.15 16.69 24.66
C MET A 1 19.04 16.72 25.69
N VAL A 2 18.16 17.71 25.57
CA VAL A 2 16.96 17.89 26.40
C VAL A 2 16.07 16.65 26.21
N LEU A 3 15.27 16.26 27.22
CA LEU A 3 14.46 15.03 27.17
C LEU A 3 13.61 14.94 25.88
N GLU A 4 13.07 16.06 25.43
CA GLU A 4 12.22 16.11 24.23
C GLU A 4 12.98 15.89 22.92
N GLU A 5 14.19 16.44 22.79
CA GLU A 5 15.06 16.16 21.65
C GLU A 5 15.41 14.66 21.57
N LYS A 6 15.55 13.98 22.73
CA LYS A 6 15.76 12.53 22.74
C LYS A 6 14.55 11.78 22.21
N LYS A 7 13.33 12.21 22.56
CA LYS A 7 12.11 11.58 22.08
C LYS A 7 11.94 11.79 20.57
N ILE A 8 12.24 12.98 20.05
CA ILE A 8 12.25 13.25 18.61
C ILE A 8 13.20 12.29 17.91
N ALA A 9 14.46 12.18 18.35
CA ALA A 9 15.44 11.29 17.73
C ALA A 9 15.00 9.82 17.73
N ILE A 10 14.42 9.34 18.83
CA ILE A 10 13.92 7.96 18.93
C ILE A 10 12.74 7.75 17.97
N ASN A 11 11.81 8.69 17.90
CA ASN A 11 10.59 8.51 17.12
C ASN A 11 10.76 8.80 15.64
N SER A 12 11.68 9.67 15.25
CA SER A 12 12.06 9.91 13.86
C SER A 12 13.03 8.85 13.32
N GLY A 13 13.69 8.07 14.18
CA GLY A 13 14.69 7.09 13.75
C GLY A 13 15.89 7.70 13.00
N LEU A 14 16.10 9.02 13.13
CA LEU A 14 17.19 9.76 12.48
C LEU A 14 18.36 9.92 13.43
N ASP A 15 19.57 9.89 12.87
CA ASP A 15 20.75 10.32 13.60
C ASP A 15 20.82 11.86 13.70
N VAL A 16 21.85 12.35 14.40
CA VAL A 16 22.01 13.78 14.68
C VAL A 16 22.29 14.59 13.41
N GLU A 17 23.00 14.02 12.44
CA GLU A 17 23.42 14.71 11.23
C GLU A 17 22.25 14.85 10.25
N ALA A 18 21.55 13.75 9.95
CA ALA A 18 20.37 13.75 9.10
C ALA A 18 19.26 14.65 9.68
N ARG A 19 19.09 14.63 11.00
CA ARG A 19 18.13 15.50 11.69
C ARG A 19 18.50 16.98 11.56
N ALA A 20 19.77 17.33 11.76
CA ALA A 20 20.23 18.72 11.61
C ALA A 20 20.07 19.23 10.17
N GLU A 21 20.27 18.36 9.18
CA GLU A 21 20.05 18.67 7.76
C GLU A 21 18.57 18.98 7.49
N LEU A 22 17.65 18.14 7.97
CA LEU A 22 16.21 18.33 7.80
C LEU A 22 15.68 19.56 8.54
N GLU A 23 16.12 19.76 9.79
CA GLU A 23 15.68 20.88 10.64
C GLU A 23 16.21 22.23 10.15
N GLY A 24 17.33 22.26 9.42
CA GLY A 24 17.87 23.50 8.84
C GLY A 24 18.17 24.59 9.88
N GLY A 25 18.46 24.22 11.13
CA GLY A 25 18.67 25.14 12.25
C GLY A 25 17.39 25.67 12.92
N GLN A 26 16.22 25.17 12.53
CA GLN A 26 14.96 25.46 13.23
C GLN A 26 14.91 24.75 14.59
N ASP A 27 14.04 25.23 15.48
CA ASP A 27 13.78 24.54 16.74
C ASP A 27 13.15 23.15 16.47
N PRO A 28 13.69 22.05 17.04
CA PRO A 28 13.18 20.70 16.77
C PRO A 28 11.71 20.50 17.14
N LEU A 29 11.23 21.08 18.24
CA LEU A 29 9.83 20.92 18.64
C LEU A 29 8.90 21.61 17.64
N ALA A 30 9.28 22.79 17.18
CA ALA A 30 8.55 23.52 16.15
C ALA A 30 8.58 22.80 14.80
N TYR A 31 9.75 22.31 14.36
CA TYR A 31 9.87 21.62 13.06
C TYR A 31 9.05 20.33 13.01
N TRP A 32 9.14 19.49 14.05
CA TRP A 32 8.46 18.21 14.09
C TRP A 32 7.01 18.29 14.59
N GLU A 33 6.55 19.49 14.95
CA GLU A 33 5.24 19.73 15.56
C GLU A 33 5.01 18.84 16.80
N ALA A 34 6.09 18.66 17.58
CA ALA A 34 6.19 17.61 18.58
C ALA A 34 5.91 18.10 20.02
N GLU A 35 5.20 19.22 20.20
CA GLU A 35 4.85 19.75 21.52
C GLU A 35 3.85 18.82 22.24
N GLY A 36 4.36 17.91 23.06
CA GLY A 36 3.56 16.95 23.83
C GLY A 36 3.04 15.76 23.02
N ARG A 37 3.44 15.63 21.74
CA ARG A 37 3.04 14.56 20.80
C ARG A 37 4.28 14.07 20.05
N TYR A 38 4.81 12.90 20.40
CA TYR A 38 6.05 12.37 19.81
C TYR A 38 5.81 11.21 18.85
N ASP A 39 4.55 10.95 18.52
CA ASP A 39 4.04 9.93 17.62
C ASP A 39 3.31 10.56 16.42
N SER A 40 3.77 11.73 15.97
CA SER A 40 3.19 12.45 14.84
C SER A 40 3.46 11.78 13.48
N GLU A 41 2.63 12.15 12.51
CA GLU A 41 2.70 11.75 11.11
C GLU A 41 4.06 12.11 10.51
N LEU A 42 4.58 13.30 10.82
CA LEU A 42 5.88 13.77 10.33
C LEU A 42 7.04 12.91 10.84
N LEU A 43 7.03 12.55 12.13
CA LEU A 43 8.04 11.68 12.73
C LEU A 43 7.95 10.25 12.17
N ALA A 44 6.74 9.76 11.89
CA ALA A 44 6.56 8.46 11.26
C ALA A 44 7.10 8.42 9.84
N VAL A 45 6.85 9.47 9.03
CA VAL A 45 7.42 9.62 7.68
C VAL A 45 8.93 9.58 7.73
N ALA A 46 9.55 10.38 8.61
CA ALA A 46 11.00 10.37 8.78
C ALA A 46 11.53 8.98 9.13
N ARG A 47 10.92 8.31 10.11
CA ARG A 47 11.38 6.99 10.60
C ARG A 47 11.30 5.89 9.57
N MET A 48 10.28 5.90 8.71
CA MET A 48 10.12 4.85 7.69
C MET A 48 11.04 5.05 6.50
N THR A 49 11.45 6.30 6.24
CA THR A 49 12.24 6.66 5.06
C THR A 49 13.73 6.86 5.37
N SER A 50 14.10 7.01 6.65
CA SER A 50 15.46 7.38 7.09
C SER A 50 16.59 6.45 6.64
N VAL A 51 16.31 5.16 6.51
CA VAL A 51 17.33 4.15 6.16
C VAL A 51 17.55 4.06 4.64
N VAL A 52 16.57 4.48 3.85
CA VAL A 52 16.49 4.14 2.42
C VAL A 52 16.75 5.35 1.55
N TYR A 53 16.30 6.53 1.97
CA TYR A 53 16.24 7.71 1.12
C TYR A 53 17.01 8.89 1.71
N SER A 54 17.51 9.75 0.84
CA SER A 54 18.23 10.96 1.22
C SER A 54 17.36 11.94 2.01
N SER A 55 17.98 12.82 2.78
CA SER A 55 17.29 13.90 3.50
C SER A 55 16.47 14.79 2.56
N ALA A 56 16.86 14.95 1.29
CA ALA A 56 16.09 15.72 0.32
C ALA A 56 14.74 15.06 -0.04
N VAL A 57 14.73 13.74 -0.23
CA VAL A 57 13.51 12.96 -0.45
C VAL A 57 12.63 13.00 0.80
N GLN A 58 13.24 12.80 1.98
CA GLN A 58 12.53 12.85 3.26
C GLN A 58 11.89 14.21 3.50
N ALA A 59 12.61 15.31 3.26
CA ALA A 59 12.08 16.67 3.39
C ALA A 59 10.88 16.90 2.47
N THR A 60 10.94 16.39 1.23
CA THR A 60 9.83 16.48 0.28
C THR A 60 8.59 15.75 0.79
N LEU A 61 8.75 14.52 1.30
CA LEU A 61 7.65 13.73 1.86
C LEU A 61 7.06 14.38 3.11
N ILE A 62 7.90 14.78 4.07
CA ILE A 62 7.50 15.46 5.30
C ILE A 62 6.72 16.73 4.97
N GLN A 63 7.22 17.55 4.05
CA GLN A 63 6.54 18.79 3.68
C GLN A 63 5.23 18.54 2.94
N THR A 64 5.15 17.47 2.14
CA THR A 64 3.92 17.09 1.43
C THR A 64 2.84 16.67 2.41
N VAL A 65 3.19 15.86 3.41
CA VAL A 65 2.29 15.43 4.50
C VAL A 65 1.92 16.61 5.40
N ARG A 66 2.88 17.45 5.80
CA ARG A 66 2.61 18.67 6.59
C ARG A 66 1.60 19.61 5.94
N ASN A 67 1.61 19.65 4.61
CA ASN A 67 0.69 20.50 3.85
C ASN A 67 -0.67 19.82 3.60
N ALA A 68 -0.85 18.56 3.96
CA ALA A 68 -2.10 17.82 3.76
C ALA A 68 -3.21 18.39 4.64
N SER A 69 -4.45 18.34 4.14
CA SER A 69 -5.59 18.82 4.90
C SER A 69 -6.08 17.76 5.88
N VAL A 70 -6.50 18.19 7.06
CA VAL A 70 -7.27 17.32 7.96
C VAL A 70 -8.70 17.25 7.45
N HIS A 71 -9.15 16.04 7.15
CA HIS A 71 -10.45 15.77 6.57
C HIS A 71 -11.26 14.85 7.48
N ASP A 72 -12.58 15.10 7.55
CA ASP A 72 -13.49 14.13 8.15
C ASP A 72 -13.60 12.91 7.23
N THR A 73 -13.20 11.76 7.76
CA THR A 73 -13.19 10.47 7.05
C THR A 73 -14.12 9.45 7.70
N ALA A 74 -15.28 9.90 8.20
CA ALA A 74 -16.26 9.06 8.90
C ALA A 74 -16.58 7.72 8.20
N VAL A 75 -16.58 7.68 6.86
CA VAL A 75 -16.80 6.43 6.10
C VAL A 75 -15.63 5.47 6.27
N LEU A 76 -14.39 5.94 6.09
CA LEU A 76 -13.19 5.13 6.31
C LEU A 76 -13.11 4.69 7.77
N ASP A 77 -13.39 5.59 8.71
CA ASP A 77 -13.38 5.29 10.15
C ASP A 77 -14.39 4.18 10.49
N ALA A 78 -15.60 4.27 9.95
CA ALA A 78 -16.62 3.24 10.13
C ALA A 78 -16.21 1.89 9.52
N LEU A 79 -15.56 1.89 8.36
CA LEU A 79 -15.02 0.67 7.74
C LEU A 79 -13.87 0.08 8.60
N SER A 80 -12.94 0.92 9.06
CA SER A 80 -11.83 0.54 9.94
C SER A 80 -12.30 -0.01 11.28
N MET A 81 -13.42 0.46 11.83
CA MET A 81 -14.00 -0.14 13.05
C MET A 81 -14.59 -1.52 12.76
N LYS A 82 -15.40 -1.66 11.72
CA LYS A 82 -16.06 -2.94 11.39
C LYS A 82 -15.09 -4.03 10.98
N VAL A 83 -14.03 -3.69 10.24
CA VAL A 83 -13.03 -4.67 9.80
C VAL A 83 -12.23 -5.22 10.98
N LYS A 84 -11.98 -4.41 12.02
CA LYS A 84 -11.29 -4.85 13.24
C LYS A 84 -12.11 -5.91 13.97
N GLU A 85 -13.42 -5.69 14.10
CA GLU A 85 -14.33 -6.69 14.68
C GLU A 85 -14.26 -8.02 13.93
N ALA A 86 -14.12 -7.97 12.60
CA ALA A 86 -13.97 -9.16 11.75
C ALA A 86 -12.56 -9.80 11.81
N LEU A 87 -11.50 -9.02 12.07
CA LEU A 87 -10.13 -9.53 12.17
C LEU A 87 -9.79 -10.11 13.54
N VAL A 88 -10.35 -9.57 14.62
CA VAL A 88 -10.10 -10.02 16.01
C VAL A 88 -10.42 -11.51 16.20
N SER A 89 -11.28 -12.09 15.37
CA SER A 89 -11.60 -13.51 15.44
C SER A 89 -10.50 -14.45 14.93
N GLU A 90 -9.48 -13.97 14.20
CA GLU A 90 -8.51 -14.86 13.51
C GLU A 90 -7.07 -14.32 13.43
N PRO A 91 -6.37 -14.12 14.57
CA PRO A 91 -5.04 -13.51 14.60
C PRO A 91 -3.91 -14.38 14.01
N ASP A 92 -4.10 -15.70 13.92
CA ASP A 92 -3.03 -16.66 13.56
C ASP A 92 -2.90 -16.94 12.06
N LEU A 93 -3.71 -16.29 11.21
CA LEU A 93 -3.66 -16.51 9.77
C LEU A 93 -2.35 -16.00 9.17
N PRO A 94 -1.77 -16.68 8.16
CA PRO A 94 -0.67 -16.15 7.38
C PRO A 94 -1.01 -14.77 6.80
N PRO A 95 -0.04 -13.83 6.70
CA PRO A 95 -0.32 -12.45 6.30
C PRO A 95 -1.02 -12.32 4.93
N TYR A 96 -0.66 -13.17 3.97
CA TYR A 96 -1.30 -13.16 2.66
C TYR A 96 -2.77 -13.58 2.72
N GLU A 97 -3.12 -14.53 3.60
CA GLU A 97 -4.50 -14.99 3.78
C GLU A 97 -5.34 -13.92 4.47
N GLN A 98 -4.76 -13.22 5.45
CA GLN A 98 -5.37 -12.01 6.03
C GLN A 98 -5.71 -11.00 4.92
N GLY A 99 -4.78 -10.76 3.99
CA GLY A 99 -4.97 -9.83 2.87
C GLY A 99 -6.12 -10.23 1.96
N TYR A 100 -6.21 -11.50 1.57
CA TYR A 100 -7.30 -12.01 0.74
C TYR A 100 -8.67 -11.90 1.41
N ARG A 101 -8.75 -12.21 2.70
CA ARG A 101 -10.00 -12.10 3.47
C ARG A 101 -10.43 -10.64 3.63
N LEU A 102 -9.48 -9.74 3.93
CA LEU A 102 -9.73 -8.31 4.01
C LEU A 102 -10.27 -7.75 2.69
N ALA A 103 -9.69 -8.17 1.57
CA ALA A 103 -10.16 -7.75 0.25
C ALA A 103 -11.58 -8.23 -0.03
N THR A 104 -11.88 -9.49 0.31
CA THR A 104 -13.23 -10.08 0.16
C THR A 104 -14.23 -9.32 1.04
N TRP A 105 -13.91 -9.13 2.31
CA TRP A 105 -14.73 -8.40 3.26
C TRP A 105 -15.03 -6.98 2.78
N LEU A 106 -14.01 -6.23 2.31
CA LEU A 106 -14.21 -4.86 1.86
C LEU A 106 -15.11 -4.81 0.62
N ARG A 107 -14.93 -5.73 -0.34
CA ARG A 107 -15.82 -5.81 -1.52
C ARG A 107 -17.27 -6.05 -1.12
N GLU A 108 -17.51 -6.94 -0.15
CA GLU A 108 -18.84 -7.19 0.39
C GLU A 108 -19.42 -5.96 1.12
N ALA A 109 -18.62 -5.31 1.97
CA ALA A 109 -19.02 -4.11 2.71
C ALA A 109 -19.38 -2.94 1.79
N LEU A 110 -18.70 -2.84 0.63
CA LEU A 110 -18.97 -1.86 -0.42
C LEU A 110 -20.10 -2.28 -1.37
N GLY A 111 -20.67 -3.47 -1.22
CA GLY A 111 -21.71 -4.00 -2.11
C GLY A 111 -21.22 -4.26 -3.54
N VAL A 112 -19.91 -4.48 -3.72
CA VAL A 112 -19.31 -4.70 -5.04
C VAL A 112 -19.69 -6.08 -5.55
N VAL A 113 -20.37 -6.12 -6.70
CA VAL A 113 -20.70 -7.39 -7.37
C VAL A 113 -19.42 -8.17 -7.69
N ARG A 114 -19.45 -9.48 -7.49
CA ARG A 114 -18.28 -10.39 -7.56
C ARG A 114 -17.37 -10.20 -8.78
N HIS A 115 -17.92 -9.87 -9.95
CA HIS A 115 -17.15 -9.69 -11.19
C HIS A 115 -16.99 -8.23 -11.66
N ALA A 116 -17.36 -7.27 -10.81
CA ALA A 116 -17.18 -5.86 -11.11
C ALA A 116 -15.74 -5.43 -10.76
N PRO A 117 -15.08 -4.64 -11.64
CA PRO A 117 -13.85 -3.96 -11.26
C PRO A 117 -14.15 -2.93 -10.17
N VAL A 118 -13.19 -2.71 -9.28
CA VAL A 118 -13.22 -1.60 -8.30
C VAL A 118 -12.29 -0.49 -8.78
N ASP A 119 -12.52 0.74 -8.34
CA ASP A 119 -11.62 1.86 -8.65
C ASP A 119 -11.07 2.45 -7.32
N PRO A 120 -9.82 2.11 -6.94
CA PRO A 120 -9.25 2.53 -5.66
C PRO A 120 -9.21 4.05 -5.48
N GLU A 121 -8.92 4.78 -6.55
CA GLU A 121 -8.83 6.25 -6.52
C GLU A 121 -10.20 6.87 -6.26
N THR A 122 -11.23 6.37 -6.96
CA THR A 122 -12.62 6.79 -6.74
C THR A 122 -13.09 6.48 -5.32
N LEU A 123 -12.67 5.34 -4.75
CA LEU A 123 -13.01 4.96 -3.37
C LEU A 123 -12.34 5.89 -2.35
N LEU A 124 -11.04 6.14 -2.49
CA LEU A 124 -10.29 7.04 -1.60
C LEU A 124 -10.90 8.45 -1.60
N HIS A 125 -11.20 9.00 -2.78
CA HIS A 125 -11.91 10.28 -2.88
C HIS A 125 -13.31 10.23 -2.25
N GLY A 126 -14.05 9.14 -2.45
CA GLY A 126 -15.36 8.93 -1.83
C GLY A 126 -15.30 8.81 -0.30
N TRP A 127 -14.14 8.46 0.25
CA TRP A 127 -13.88 8.43 1.70
C TRP A 127 -13.20 9.70 2.20
N ASN A 128 -13.07 10.73 1.35
CA ASN A 128 -12.44 12.00 1.65
C ASN A 128 -10.95 11.88 2.05
N VAL A 129 -10.26 10.86 1.52
CA VAL A 129 -8.81 10.71 1.64
C VAL A 129 -8.14 11.56 0.55
N GLU A 130 -7.21 12.42 0.94
CA GLU A 130 -6.46 13.24 0.01
C GLU A 130 -5.42 12.39 -0.73
N ILE A 131 -5.30 12.56 -2.05
CA ILE A 131 -4.22 11.94 -2.85
C ILE A 131 -3.36 13.07 -3.38
N ARG A 132 -2.07 13.06 -3.03
CA ARG A 132 -1.07 14.04 -3.47
C ARG A 132 -0.06 13.40 -4.37
N GLU A 133 0.03 13.88 -5.60
CA GLU A 133 1.03 13.44 -6.55
C GLU A 133 2.30 14.27 -6.42
N ILE A 134 3.44 13.60 -6.35
CA ILE A 134 4.76 14.24 -6.33
C ILE A 134 5.69 13.51 -7.28
N GLU A 135 6.60 14.23 -7.92
CA GLU A 135 7.71 13.63 -8.65
C GLU A 135 8.93 13.54 -7.73
N LEU A 136 9.33 12.32 -7.40
CA LEU A 136 10.55 12.09 -6.64
C LEU A 136 11.75 11.87 -7.58
N PRO A 137 12.98 12.16 -7.13
CA PRO A 137 14.19 11.88 -7.91
C PRO A 137 14.37 10.37 -8.13
N THR A 138 15.13 10.00 -9.15
CA THR A 138 15.39 8.60 -9.57
C THR A 138 15.92 7.71 -8.44
N GLU A 139 16.65 8.29 -7.47
CA GLU A 139 17.11 7.56 -6.28
C GLU A 139 15.96 7.01 -5.39
N ALA A 140 14.76 7.55 -5.54
CA ALA A 140 13.55 7.15 -4.83
C ALA A 140 12.50 6.48 -5.74
N ASP A 141 12.89 5.97 -6.91
CA ASP A 141 11.97 5.27 -7.82
C ASP A 141 11.38 3.98 -7.24
N THR A 142 11.99 3.44 -6.18
CA THR A 142 11.44 2.28 -5.45
C THR A 142 10.30 2.64 -4.51
N LEU A 143 10.11 3.94 -4.22
CA LEU A 143 8.99 4.43 -3.42
C LEU A 143 7.80 4.65 -4.34
N ASP A 144 6.78 3.80 -4.23
CA ASP A 144 5.56 3.94 -5.03
C ASP A 144 4.59 4.91 -4.32
N ALA A 145 4.33 4.74 -3.03
CA ALA A 145 3.53 5.68 -2.26
C ALA A 145 3.93 5.75 -0.78
N VAL A 146 3.31 6.69 -0.08
CA VAL A 146 3.28 6.78 1.38
C VAL A 146 1.85 7.11 1.80
N ALA A 147 1.21 6.27 2.62
CA ALA A 147 0.01 6.66 3.35
C ALA A 147 0.39 7.22 4.72
N ALA A 148 -0.12 8.39 5.07
CA ALA A 148 0.01 9.00 6.39
C ALA A 148 -1.35 9.36 6.96
N TRP A 149 -1.54 9.21 8.26
CA TRP A 149 -2.79 9.54 8.95
C TRP A 149 -2.53 9.98 10.39
N GLY A 150 -3.29 10.94 10.89
CA GLY A 150 -3.31 11.27 12.30
C GLY A 150 -4.17 12.51 12.56
N GLU A 151 -4.09 13.04 13.78
CA GLU A 151 -4.92 14.18 14.20
C GLU A 151 -4.49 15.51 13.58
N MET A 152 -3.25 15.62 13.11
CA MET A 152 -2.68 16.87 12.62
C MET A 152 -2.62 16.93 11.11
N HIS A 153 -2.36 15.79 10.45
CA HIS A 153 -2.18 15.71 9.00
C HIS A 153 -2.86 14.46 8.42
N GLY A 154 -3.73 14.67 7.42
CA GLY A 154 -4.35 13.59 6.67
C GLY A 154 -5.72 13.10 7.21
N PRO A 155 -6.15 11.88 6.84
CA PRO A 155 -5.42 10.87 6.08
C PRO A 155 -5.08 11.31 4.63
N VAL A 156 -3.88 10.99 4.20
CA VAL A 156 -3.33 11.35 2.88
C VAL A 156 -2.54 10.19 2.28
N VAL A 157 -2.65 10.01 0.96
CA VAL A 157 -1.77 9.16 0.16
C VAL A 157 -0.88 10.05 -0.68
N VAL A 158 0.42 10.02 -0.43
CA VAL A 158 1.44 10.68 -1.26
C VAL A 158 1.92 9.68 -2.30
N LEU A 159 1.61 9.93 -3.56
CA LEU A 159 1.89 9.05 -4.67
C LEU A 159 3.08 9.56 -5.48
N ASN A 160 4.12 8.75 -5.62
CA ASN A 160 5.24 9.08 -6.50
C ASN A 160 4.83 8.89 -7.96
N THR A 161 4.92 9.92 -8.78
CA THR A 161 4.58 9.90 -10.20
C THR A 161 5.80 10.07 -11.12
N SER A 162 7.01 9.78 -10.63
CA SER A 162 8.21 9.78 -11.47
C SER A 162 8.01 8.88 -12.70
N THR A 163 8.63 9.22 -13.82
CA THR A 163 8.39 8.54 -15.12
C THR A 163 8.79 7.05 -15.09
N THR A 164 9.67 6.69 -14.17
CA THR A 164 10.19 5.35 -13.91
C THR A 164 9.45 4.63 -12.78
N SER A 165 8.61 5.33 -12.01
CA SER A 165 7.75 4.75 -10.98
C SER A 165 6.65 3.88 -11.60
N ARG A 166 6.21 2.86 -10.84
CA ARG A 166 5.06 2.03 -11.20
C ARG A 166 3.80 2.85 -11.47
N ASN A 167 3.63 3.99 -10.80
CA ASN A 167 2.43 4.81 -10.89
C ASN A 167 2.33 5.63 -12.18
N ALA A 168 3.42 5.76 -12.95
CA ALA A 168 3.37 6.31 -14.31
C ALA A 168 2.48 5.46 -15.24
N HIS A 169 2.17 4.23 -14.86
CA HIS A 169 1.28 3.33 -15.58
C HIS A 169 -0.05 3.12 -14.85
N GLY A 170 -1.16 3.14 -15.59
CA GLY A 170 -2.51 3.06 -14.99
C GLY A 170 -2.78 1.79 -14.17
N PHE A 171 -2.24 0.63 -14.55
CA PHE A 171 -2.36 -0.60 -13.75
C PHE A 171 -1.52 -0.53 -12.47
N GLY A 172 -0.35 0.09 -12.56
CA GLY A 172 0.55 0.26 -11.44
C GLY A 172 -0.05 1.17 -10.37
N ARG A 173 -0.51 2.36 -10.77
CA ARG A 173 -1.23 3.30 -9.89
C ARG A 173 -2.39 2.62 -9.15
N ARG A 174 -3.20 1.84 -9.86
CA ARG A 174 -4.34 1.13 -9.24
C ARG A 174 -3.89 0.11 -8.19
N ALA A 175 -2.82 -0.63 -8.47
CA ALA A 175 -2.25 -1.58 -7.51
C ALA A 175 -1.70 -0.86 -6.27
N THR A 176 -0.97 0.23 -6.45
CA THR A 176 -0.43 1.05 -5.36
C THR A 176 -1.56 1.64 -4.51
N LEU A 177 -2.57 2.28 -5.11
CA LEU A 177 -3.69 2.83 -4.34
C LEU A 177 -4.51 1.74 -3.63
N ALA A 178 -4.68 0.56 -4.23
CA ALA A 178 -5.32 -0.56 -3.54
C ALA A 178 -4.47 -1.07 -2.36
N HIS A 179 -3.15 -1.01 -2.47
CA HIS A 179 -2.23 -1.31 -1.37
C HIS A 179 -2.43 -0.32 -0.23
N GLU A 180 -2.42 0.98 -0.52
CA GLU A 180 -2.61 2.03 0.49
C GLU A 180 -3.99 1.97 1.16
N ILE A 181 -5.04 1.56 0.44
CA ILE A 181 -6.35 1.28 1.05
C ILE A 181 -6.23 0.23 2.17
N CYS A 182 -5.43 -0.83 1.98
CA CYS A 182 -5.24 -1.84 3.04
C CYS A 182 -4.70 -1.19 4.31
N HIS A 183 -3.66 -0.38 4.17
CA HIS A 183 -3.00 0.26 5.29
C HIS A 183 -3.90 1.26 6.01
N LEU A 184 -4.55 2.14 5.26
CA LEU A 184 -5.54 3.06 5.81
C LEU A 184 -6.72 2.32 6.46
N LEU A 185 -7.07 1.13 5.98
CA LEU A 185 -8.21 0.40 6.54
C LEU A 185 -7.84 -0.28 7.87
N VAL A 186 -6.69 -0.96 7.96
CA VAL A 186 -6.39 -1.86 9.09
C VAL A 186 -5.17 -1.48 9.92
N ASP A 187 -4.23 -0.70 9.39
CA ASP A 187 -2.96 -0.42 10.05
C ASP A 187 -2.94 0.88 10.85
N ARG A 188 -4.11 1.53 11.00
CA ARG A 188 -4.25 2.80 11.71
C ARG A 188 -4.04 2.76 13.22
N GLU A 189 -4.09 1.58 13.83
CA GLU A 189 -3.91 1.39 15.28
C GLU A 189 -2.60 0.66 15.60
N GLY A 190 -1.76 1.32 16.38
CA GLY A 190 -0.35 0.97 16.61
C GLY A 190 0.50 2.19 16.29
N GLY A 191 1.53 2.49 17.09
CA GLY A 191 2.24 3.79 17.12
C GLY A 191 3.05 4.19 15.87
N LEU A 192 2.67 3.72 14.68
CA LEU A 192 3.23 4.06 13.39
C LEU A 192 2.09 4.60 12.51
N PRO A 193 1.84 5.92 12.47
CA PRO A 193 0.86 6.55 11.57
C PRO A 193 1.26 6.53 10.08
N MET A 194 1.90 5.45 9.62
CA MET A 194 2.37 5.30 8.24
C MET A 194 2.48 3.83 7.82
N ALA A 195 2.25 3.58 6.53
CA ALA A 195 2.63 2.33 5.89
C ALA A 195 3.19 2.55 4.47
N GLU A 196 3.93 1.54 3.99
CA GLU A 196 4.89 1.49 2.88
C GLU A 196 6.25 2.20 3.09
N VAL A 197 7.33 1.39 3.02
CA VAL A 197 8.52 1.65 2.19
C VAL A 197 9.03 0.31 1.69
N LEU A 198 8.93 0.05 0.39
CA LEU A 198 9.70 -1.03 -0.26
C LEU A 198 11.20 -0.71 -0.15
N GLY A 199 11.83 -1.24 0.91
CA GLY A 199 13.23 -1.02 1.29
C GLY A 199 13.44 -0.51 2.71
N GLY A 200 12.39 -0.13 3.45
CA GLY A 200 12.48 0.47 4.78
C GLY A 200 12.22 -0.51 5.94
N MET A 201 12.04 0.05 7.15
CA MET A 201 11.90 -0.70 8.41
C MET A 201 10.48 -1.23 8.69
N THR A 202 9.54 -1.14 7.74
CA THR A 202 8.16 -1.63 7.93
C THR A 202 8.14 -3.14 8.14
N PRO A 203 7.36 -3.68 9.10
CA PRO A 203 7.31 -5.12 9.32
C PRO A 203 6.83 -5.85 8.06
N SER A 204 7.64 -6.80 7.57
CA SER A 204 7.37 -7.62 6.37
C SER A 204 5.97 -8.25 6.35
N ILE A 205 5.37 -8.46 7.52
CA ILE A 205 4.00 -8.99 7.68
C ILE A 205 2.96 -8.03 7.12
N LEU A 206 3.03 -6.72 7.44
CA LEU A 206 2.05 -5.73 6.99
C LEU A 206 2.09 -5.58 5.46
N GLU A 207 3.30 -5.50 4.91
CA GLU A 207 3.57 -5.41 3.47
C GLU A 207 3.06 -6.62 2.70
N LYS A 208 3.30 -7.83 3.22
CA LYS A 208 2.80 -9.08 2.60
C LYS A 208 1.27 -9.11 2.59
N ARG A 209 0.64 -8.64 3.66
CA ARG A 209 -0.82 -8.55 3.75
C ARG A 209 -1.38 -7.53 2.77
N ALA A 210 -0.83 -6.31 2.72
CA ALA A 210 -1.27 -5.26 1.82
C ALA A 210 -1.10 -5.63 0.35
N ARG A 211 -0.01 -6.31 -0.02
CA ARG A 211 0.18 -6.84 -1.38
C ARG A 211 -0.87 -7.90 -1.75
N ALA A 212 -1.16 -8.83 -0.84
CA ALA A 212 -2.18 -9.85 -1.07
C ALA A 212 -3.58 -9.23 -1.16
N PHE A 213 -3.87 -8.27 -0.28
CA PHE A 213 -5.09 -7.47 -0.31
C PHE A 213 -5.25 -6.77 -1.66
N ALA A 214 -4.27 -6.00 -2.11
CA ALA A 214 -4.35 -5.23 -3.35
C ALA A 214 -4.63 -6.14 -4.56
N ALA A 215 -3.95 -7.28 -4.61
CA ALA A 215 -4.14 -8.25 -5.68
C ALA A 215 -5.57 -8.82 -5.69
N GLU A 216 -6.10 -9.27 -4.55
CA GLU A 216 -7.44 -9.86 -4.44
C GLU A 216 -8.56 -8.82 -4.57
N PHE A 217 -8.34 -7.62 -4.03
CA PHE A 217 -9.30 -6.54 -4.08
C PHE A 217 -9.56 -6.09 -5.51
N LEU A 218 -8.49 -5.99 -6.31
CA LEU A 218 -8.55 -5.62 -7.72
C LEU A 218 -9.02 -6.78 -8.61
N LEU A 219 -8.48 -7.98 -8.40
CA LEU A 219 -8.81 -9.19 -9.16
C LEU A 219 -9.09 -10.34 -8.20
N PRO A 220 -10.37 -10.62 -7.90
CA PRO A 220 -10.72 -11.73 -7.03
C PRO A 220 -10.33 -13.08 -7.65
N GLN A 221 -9.67 -13.96 -6.89
CA GLN A 221 -9.38 -15.35 -7.31
C GLN A 221 -10.63 -16.06 -7.81
N ALA A 222 -11.73 -15.83 -7.10
CA ALA A 222 -13.04 -16.39 -7.39
C ALA A 222 -13.57 -15.97 -8.77
N ALA A 223 -13.15 -14.82 -9.32
CA ALA A 223 -13.50 -14.40 -10.67
C ALA A 223 -12.50 -14.97 -11.71
N ALA A 224 -11.21 -15.04 -11.37
CA ALA A 224 -10.20 -15.61 -12.26
C ALA A 224 -10.46 -17.10 -12.56
N ILE A 225 -10.81 -17.88 -11.53
CA ILE A 225 -11.09 -19.31 -11.68
C ILE A 225 -12.33 -19.60 -12.55
N GLU A 226 -13.33 -18.71 -12.55
CA GLU A 226 -14.54 -18.91 -13.35
C GLU A 226 -14.28 -18.69 -14.84
N VAL A 227 -13.48 -17.68 -15.19
CA VAL A 227 -13.04 -17.47 -16.57
C VAL A 227 -12.24 -18.67 -17.06
N LEU A 228 -11.35 -19.20 -16.21
CA LEU A 228 -10.55 -20.38 -16.53
C LEU A 228 -11.42 -21.64 -16.70
N LYS A 229 -12.39 -21.87 -15.80
CA LYS A 229 -13.33 -23.00 -15.85
C LYS A 229 -14.30 -22.93 -17.04
N ALA A 230 -14.48 -21.76 -17.67
CA ALA A 230 -15.29 -21.61 -18.88
C ALA A 230 -14.62 -22.20 -20.15
N GLY A 231 -13.43 -22.80 -20.02
CA GLY A 231 -12.75 -23.50 -21.11
C GLY A 231 -11.73 -22.66 -21.88
N SER A 232 -11.44 -21.44 -21.42
CA SER A 232 -10.38 -20.59 -21.98
C SER A 232 -9.00 -21.14 -21.63
N SER A 233 -8.02 -20.93 -22.52
CA SER A 233 -6.61 -21.22 -22.20
C SER A 233 -6.11 -20.33 -21.05
N VAL A 234 -5.01 -20.71 -20.38
CA VAL A 234 -4.40 -19.88 -19.32
C VAL A 234 -4.04 -18.49 -19.85
N ARG A 235 -3.43 -18.41 -21.05
CA ARG A 235 -3.01 -17.14 -21.66
C ARG A 235 -4.20 -16.23 -22.00
N GLU A 236 -5.27 -16.82 -22.51
CA GLU A 236 -6.52 -16.11 -22.80
C GLU A 236 -7.17 -15.62 -21.51
N THR A 237 -7.26 -16.49 -20.49
CA THR A 237 -7.77 -16.13 -19.16
C THR A 237 -7.03 -14.93 -18.59
N ILE A 238 -5.69 -14.94 -18.61
CA ILE A 238 -4.86 -13.80 -18.16
C ILE A 238 -5.23 -12.51 -18.91
N GLY A 239 -5.41 -12.57 -20.23
CA GLY A 239 -5.82 -11.41 -21.03
C GLY A 239 -7.20 -10.91 -20.62
N VAL A 240 -8.19 -11.81 -20.59
CA VAL A 240 -9.58 -11.48 -20.25
C VAL A 240 -9.69 -10.85 -18.87
N VAL A 241 -9.05 -11.43 -17.84
CA VAL A 241 -9.15 -10.89 -16.48
C VAL A 241 -8.32 -9.62 -16.30
N SER A 242 -7.16 -9.51 -16.97
CA SER A 242 -6.34 -8.29 -16.98
C SER A 242 -7.12 -7.11 -17.56
N ASP A 243 -7.78 -7.30 -18.70
CA ASP A 243 -8.58 -6.26 -19.36
C ASP A 243 -9.83 -5.92 -18.55
N ARG A 244 -10.57 -6.93 -18.09
CA ARG A 244 -11.82 -6.75 -17.33
C ARG A 244 -11.62 -6.03 -16.00
N PHE A 245 -10.61 -6.45 -15.23
CA PHE A 245 -10.35 -5.91 -13.89
C PHE A 245 -9.35 -4.76 -13.90
N ARG A 246 -8.80 -4.43 -15.07
CA ARG A 246 -7.81 -3.35 -15.28
C ARG A 246 -6.60 -3.51 -14.36
N VAL A 247 -6.03 -4.71 -14.36
CA VAL A 247 -4.80 -5.08 -13.65
C VAL A 247 -3.72 -5.48 -14.63
N SER A 248 -2.45 -5.46 -14.21
CA SER A 248 -1.36 -5.93 -15.06
C SER A 248 -1.47 -7.44 -15.31
N ARG A 249 -0.87 -7.91 -16.42
CA ARG A 249 -0.75 -9.34 -16.70
C ARG A 249 0.04 -10.09 -15.62
N GLU A 250 0.96 -9.42 -14.93
CA GLU A 250 1.71 -9.95 -13.79
C GLU A 250 0.77 -10.25 -12.62
N VAL A 251 -0.05 -9.27 -12.21
CA VAL A 251 -1.05 -9.48 -11.14
C VAL A 251 -2.02 -10.59 -11.51
N ALA A 252 -2.51 -10.60 -12.75
CA ALA A 252 -3.40 -11.65 -13.25
C ALA A 252 -2.76 -13.05 -13.21
N ALA A 253 -1.52 -13.18 -13.67
CA ALA A 253 -0.79 -14.45 -13.66
C ALA A 253 -0.55 -14.95 -12.24
N TRP A 254 -0.13 -14.07 -11.32
CA TRP A 254 0.06 -14.42 -9.92
C TRP A 254 -1.24 -14.81 -9.22
N GLN A 255 -2.36 -14.14 -9.54
CA GLN A 255 -3.65 -14.52 -8.97
C GLN A 255 -4.09 -15.92 -9.42
N ILE A 256 -3.85 -16.27 -10.69
CA ILE A 256 -4.12 -17.61 -11.20
C ILE A 256 -3.16 -18.66 -10.58
N GLN A 257 -1.88 -18.31 -10.41
CA GLN A 257 -0.89 -19.15 -9.75
C GLN A 257 -1.21 -19.43 -8.27
N ASN A 258 -1.91 -18.51 -7.61
CA ASN A 258 -2.26 -18.61 -6.19
C ASN A 258 -3.67 -19.19 -5.95
N LEU A 259 -4.34 -19.70 -6.98
CA LEU A 259 -5.65 -20.33 -6.83
C LEU A 259 -5.57 -21.54 -5.88
N PRO A 260 -6.48 -21.66 -4.89
CA PRO A 260 -6.51 -22.79 -3.97
C PRO A 260 -6.64 -24.14 -4.71
N ASP A 261 -7.39 -24.15 -5.81
CA ASP A 261 -7.68 -25.32 -6.62
C ASP A 261 -6.60 -25.63 -7.67
N LEU A 262 -5.47 -24.92 -7.70
CA LEU A 262 -4.45 -25.07 -8.76
C LEU A 262 -4.02 -26.52 -8.97
N LEU A 263 -3.86 -27.29 -7.88
CA LEU A 263 -3.44 -28.69 -7.94
C LEU A 263 -4.49 -29.62 -8.57
N SER A 264 -5.76 -29.21 -8.59
CA SER A 264 -6.85 -29.95 -9.25
C SER A 264 -6.93 -29.68 -10.76
N MET A 265 -6.19 -28.69 -11.26
CA MET A 265 -6.16 -28.33 -12.68
C MET A 265 -5.31 -29.31 -13.50
N PRO A 266 -5.55 -29.43 -14.83
CA PRO A 266 -4.69 -30.20 -15.72
C PRO A 266 -3.22 -29.81 -15.57
N LYS A 267 -2.32 -30.81 -15.55
CA LYS A 267 -0.88 -30.57 -15.36
C LYS A 267 -0.29 -29.61 -16.42
N SER A 268 -0.81 -29.67 -17.65
CA SER A 268 -0.47 -28.74 -18.74
C SER A 268 -0.71 -27.28 -18.36
N ASP A 269 -1.83 -27.00 -17.69
CA ASP A 269 -2.22 -25.65 -17.33
C ASP A 269 -1.35 -25.15 -16.17
N GLN A 270 -1.10 -26.00 -15.17
CA GLN A 270 -0.18 -25.71 -14.07
C GLN A 270 1.22 -25.33 -14.58
N ASP A 271 1.75 -26.10 -15.53
CA ASP A 271 3.07 -25.88 -16.10
C ASP A 271 3.11 -24.63 -16.99
N GLU A 272 2.02 -24.33 -17.70
CA GLU A 272 1.88 -23.08 -18.46
C GLU A 272 1.83 -21.85 -17.55
N ILE A 273 1.06 -21.88 -16.46
CA ILE A 273 0.99 -20.79 -15.48
C ILE A 273 2.39 -20.53 -14.90
N ALA A 274 3.08 -21.58 -14.44
CA ALA A 274 4.42 -21.45 -13.87
C ALA A 274 5.44 -20.89 -14.87
N ARG A 275 5.34 -21.27 -16.14
CA ARG A 275 6.17 -20.70 -17.22
C ARG A 275 5.87 -19.22 -17.42
N ILE A 276 4.59 -18.83 -17.51
CA ILE A 276 4.20 -17.43 -17.71
C ILE A 276 4.66 -16.54 -16.54
N VAL A 277 4.45 -16.99 -15.30
CA VAL A 277 4.91 -16.25 -14.11
C VAL A 277 6.42 -16.07 -14.14
N ARG A 278 7.18 -17.12 -14.49
CA ARG A 278 8.64 -17.03 -14.63
C ARG A 278 9.08 -16.07 -15.72
N ASP A 279 8.46 -16.14 -16.90
CA ASP A 279 8.77 -15.29 -18.04
C ASP A 279 8.49 -13.80 -17.71
N LEU A 280 7.44 -13.52 -16.94
CA LEU A 280 7.11 -12.17 -16.47
C LEU A 280 8.09 -11.68 -15.40
N PHE A 281 8.56 -12.57 -14.53
CA PHE A 281 9.55 -12.24 -13.50
C PHE A 281 10.91 -11.88 -14.10
N ILE A 282 11.42 -12.67 -15.06
CA ILE A 282 12.73 -12.43 -15.72
C ILE A 282 12.75 -11.07 -16.43
N ARG A 283 11.65 -10.65 -17.05
CA ARG A 283 11.53 -9.34 -17.71
C ARG A 283 11.61 -8.14 -16.77
N LYS A 284 11.54 -8.35 -15.45
CA LYS A 284 11.63 -7.30 -14.44
C LYS A 284 13.06 -7.10 -13.92
N GLU A 285 13.92 -8.10 -14.11
CA GLU A 285 15.34 -8.09 -13.71
C GLU A 285 16.29 -7.77 -14.88
N SER A 286 15.75 -7.55 -16.09
CA SER A 286 16.50 -7.23 -17.32
C SER A 286 16.22 -5.81 -17.80
#